data_AF-A0AAW9JIA4-F1
#
_entry.id   AF-A0AAW9JIA4-F1
#
_cell.length_a   1.000
_cell.length_b   1.000
_cell.length_c   1.000
_cell.angle_alpha   90.00
_cell.angle_beta   90.00
_cell.angle_gamma   90.00
#
_symmetry.space_group_name_H-M   'P 1'
#
loop_
_entity.id
_entity.type
_entity.pdbx_description
1 polymer ?
#
loop_
_entity_poly.entity_id
_entity_poly.type
_entity_poly.pdbx_seq_one_letter_code
_entity_poly.pdbx_strand_id
1 'polypeptide(L)'
;MEKANMPEDFYELSVNEQQILVNWCKQLDKIKTFNKWHNSYNLKHKFEFSENGFYVTNGALKQAMLLAGFSYRKQGDGTNWIFNISEKSFKKLR
;
A
#
# COMPACT_ATOMS: atom_id res chain seq x y z
N MET A 1 16.17 4.18 -15.16
CA MET A 1 15.51 4.36 -13.85
C MET A 1 15.08 2.99 -13.36
N GLU A 2 15.85 2.41 -12.44
CA GLU A 2 15.43 1.18 -11.74
C GLU A 2 14.09 1.46 -11.06
N LYS A 3 13.11 0.61 -11.34
CA LYS A 3 11.72 0.88 -10.98
C LYS A 3 11.57 0.73 -9.46
N ALA A 4 11.28 1.83 -8.77
CA ALA A 4 11.03 1.93 -7.35
C ALA A 4 9.84 1.04 -6.89
N ASN A 5 10.15 -0.23 -6.65
CA ASN A 5 9.22 -1.31 -6.29
C ASN A 5 9.68 -2.07 -5.05
N MET A 6 10.79 -1.65 -4.44
CA MET A 6 11.44 -2.34 -3.34
C MET A 6 10.89 -1.78 -2.02
N PRO A 7 10.48 -2.63 -1.05
CA PRO A 7 9.95 -2.16 0.23
C PRO A 7 10.86 -1.14 0.94
N GLU A 8 12.16 -1.21 0.70
CA GLU A 8 13.20 -0.33 1.22
C GLU A 8 13.00 1.14 0.82
N ASP A 9 12.34 1.41 -0.32
CA ASP A 9 11.99 2.76 -0.78
C ASP A 9 11.18 3.55 0.28
N PHE A 10 10.48 2.85 1.18
CA PHE A 10 9.75 3.48 2.28
C PHE A 10 10.65 4.31 3.20
N TYR A 11 11.89 3.88 3.39
CA TYR A 11 12.82 4.55 4.29
C TYR A 11 13.47 5.79 3.67
N GLU A 12 13.24 6.04 2.38
CA GLU A 12 13.61 7.28 1.70
C GLU A 12 12.60 8.41 1.96
N LEU A 13 11.37 8.07 2.39
CA LEU A 13 10.36 9.04 2.82
C LEU A 13 10.77 9.71 4.14
N SER A 14 10.37 10.96 4.33
CA SER A 14 10.50 11.61 5.64
C SER A 14 9.70 10.88 6.73
N VAL A 15 10.10 11.02 7.99
CA VAL A 15 9.39 10.38 9.13
C VAL A 15 7.90 10.74 9.15
N ASN A 16 7.56 11.98 8.77
CA ASN A 16 6.17 12.42 8.71
C ASN A 16 5.40 11.71 7.58
N GLU A 17 5.98 11.61 6.38
CA GLU A 17 5.39 10.89 5.25
C GLU A 17 5.20 9.40 5.56
N GLN A 18 6.21 8.75 6.15
CA GLN A 18 6.12 7.37 6.62
C GLN A 18 4.92 7.19 7.56
N GLN A 19 4.75 8.09 8.53
CA GLN A 19 3.67 8.03 9.50
C GLN A 19 2.30 8.23 8.86
N ILE A 20 2.17 9.19 7.93
CA ILE A 20 0.94 9.45 7.17
C ILE A 20 0.55 8.22 6.36
N LEU A 21 1.50 7.64 5.60
CA LEU A 21 1.25 6.49 4.74
C LEU A 21 0.83 5.25 5.56
N VAL A 22 1.54 4.95 6.66
CA VAL A 22 1.18 3.82 7.54
C VAL A 22 -0.19 4.05 8.19
N ASN A 23 -0.50 5.27 8.64
CA ASN A 23 -1.79 5.57 9.24
C ASN A 23 -2.93 5.46 8.22
N TRP A 24 -2.71 5.87 6.98
CA TRP A 24 -3.66 5.66 5.89
C TRP A 24 -3.90 4.16 5.65
N CYS A 25 -2.84 3.35 5.58
CA CYS A 25 -2.97 1.88 5.45
C CYS A 25 -3.77 1.25 6.61
N LYS A 26 -3.61 1.76 7.84
CA LYS A 26 -4.35 1.27 9.03
C LYS A 26 -5.86 1.55 9.01
N GLN A 27 -6.34 2.40 8.12
CA GLN A 27 -7.78 2.63 7.94
C GLN A 27 -8.47 1.48 7.18
N LEU A 28 -7.70 0.60 6.53
CA LEU A 28 -8.21 -0.58 5.84
C LEU A 28 -8.55 -1.68 6.84
N ASP A 29 -9.62 -2.43 6.57
CA ASP A 29 -9.97 -3.60 7.36
C ASP A 29 -9.23 -4.84 6.85
N LYS A 30 -8.61 -5.59 7.76
CA LYS A 30 -7.94 -6.86 7.47
C LYS A 30 -8.94 -8.02 7.39
N ILE A 31 -8.79 -8.89 6.39
CA ILE A 31 -9.60 -10.10 6.20
C ILE A 31 -8.72 -11.36 6.11
N LYS A 32 -9.35 -12.55 6.11
CA LYS A 32 -8.64 -13.84 6.03
C LYS A 32 -8.15 -14.19 4.61
N THR A 33 -8.81 -13.65 3.59
CA THR A 33 -8.51 -13.95 2.18
C THR A 33 -7.76 -12.79 1.51
N PHE A 34 -7.08 -13.06 0.41
CA PHE A 34 -6.43 -12.01 -0.37
C PHE A 34 -7.41 -11.37 -1.33
N ASN A 35 -7.45 -10.04 -1.34
CA ASN A 35 -8.19 -9.29 -2.33
C ASN A 35 -7.38 -9.27 -3.63
N LYS A 36 -7.95 -9.83 -4.70
CA LYS A 36 -7.30 -9.92 -6.02
C LYS A 36 -7.69 -8.77 -6.95
N TRP A 37 -8.63 -7.92 -6.55
CA TRP A 37 -9.18 -6.82 -7.36
C TRP A 37 -8.26 -5.60 -7.36
N HIS A 38 -7.59 -5.33 -6.23
CA HIS A 38 -6.68 -4.20 -6.08
C HIS A 38 -5.33 -4.69 -5.57
N ASN A 39 -4.28 -4.39 -6.34
CA ASN A 39 -2.90 -4.67 -5.94
C ASN A 39 -2.22 -3.41 -5.37
N SER A 40 -0.95 -3.52 -5.03
CA SER A 40 -0.12 -2.44 -4.53
C SER A 40 -0.10 -1.23 -5.47
N TYR A 41 -0.13 -1.43 -6.79
CA TYR A 41 -0.21 -0.33 -7.75
C TYR A 41 -1.53 0.45 -7.64
N ASN A 42 -2.66 -0.26 -7.53
CA ASN A 42 -3.96 0.40 -7.33
C ASN A 42 -4.02 1.16 -5.99
N LEU A 43 -3.47 0.57 -4.92
CA LEU A 43 -3.45 1.15 -3.59
C LEU A 43 -2.57 2.41 -3.52
N LYS A 44 -1.40 2.46 -4.18
CA LYS A 44 -0.55 3.67 -4.17
C LYS A 44 -1.26 4.83 -4.82
N HIS A 45 -1.93 4.60 -5.96
CA HIS A 45 -2.72 5.63 -6.63
C HIS A 45 -3.89 6.08 -5.76
N LYS A 46 -4.56 5.14 -5.09
CA LYS A 46 -5.66 5.47 -4.16
C LYS A 46 -5.18 6.34 -3.00
N PHE A 47 -3.96 6.12 -2.48
CA PHE A 47 -3.34 6.99 -1.49
C PHE A 47 -2.97 8.35 -2.08
N GLU A 48 -2.30 8.38 -3.22
CA GLU A 48 -1.83 9.59 -3.91
C GLU A 48 -2.96 10.60 -4.16
N PHE A 49 -4.17 10.12 -4.46
CA PHE A 49 -5.35 10.95 -4.71
C PHE A 49 -6.23 11.21 -3.45
N SER A 50 -5.82 10.75 -2.28
CA SER A 50 -6.55 11.02 -1.03
C SER A 50 -6.24 12.41 -0.47
N GLU A 51 -7.04 12.89 0.48
CA GLU A 51 -6.96 14.25 1.05
C GLU A 51 -5.57 14.64 1.57
N ASN A 52 -4.85 13.68 2.18
CA ASN A 52 -3.48 13.87 2.68
C ASN A 52 -2.45 13.05 1.87
N GLY A 53 -2.83 12.69 0.65
CA GLY A 53 -2.01 11.90 -0.26
C GLY A 53 -0.81 12.68 -0.79
N PHE A 54 0.25 11.95 -1.09
CA PHE A 54 1.41 12.44 -1.81
C PHE A 54 2.00 11.30 -2.65
N TYR A 55 2.89 11.62 -3.58
CA TYR A 55 3.52 10.63 -4.45
C TYR A 55 4.28 9.57 -3.62
N VAL A 56 3.99 8.29 -3.86
CA VAL A 56 4.74 7.19 -3.25
C VAL A 56 5.12 6.16 -4.29
N THR A 57 6.29 5.55 -4.09
CA THR A 57 6.69 4.42 -4.92
C THR A 57 5.83 3.20 -4.61
N ASN A 58 5.77 2.25 -5.53
CA ASN A 58 5.06 0.99 -5.28
C ASN A 58 5.74 0.20 -4.15
N GLY A 59 7.07 0.35 -4.01
CA GLY A 59 7.87 -0.18 -2.93
C GLY A 59 7.48 0.38 -1.56
N ALA A 60 7.43 1.71 -1.44
CA ALA A 60 7.09 2.40 -0.21
C ALA A 60 5.72 1.97 0.35
N LEU A 61 4.71 1.88 -0.53
CA LEU A 61 3.40 1.39 -0.14
C LEU A 61 3.45 -0.07 0.36
N LYS A 62 4.20 -0.96 -0.29
CA LYS A 62 4.30 -2.37 0.15
C LYS A 62 4.78 -2.44 1.59
N GLN A 63 5.84 -1.71 1.93
CA GLN A 63 6.37 -1.69 3.29
C GLN A 63 5.36 -1.09 4.28
N ALA A 64 4.67 -0.01 3.92
CA ALA A 64 3.64 0.56 4.78
C ALA A 64 2.50 -0.43 5.08
N MET A 65 2.08 -1.22 4.09
CA MET A 65 1.09 -2.29 4.29
C MET A 65 1.60 -3.39 5.22
N LEU A 66 2.89 -3.75 5.16
CA LEU A 66 3.48 -4.70 6.11
C LEU A 66 3.50 -4.14 7.53
N LEU A 67 3.90 -2.87 7.70
CA LEU A 67 3.91 -2.17 8.99
C LEU A 67 2.50 -1.97 9.57
N ALA A 68 1.49 -1.84 8.70
CA ALA A 68 0.07 -1.83 9.09
C ALA A 68 -0.47 -3.24 9.43
N GLY A 69 0.36 -4.29 9.33
CA GLY A 69 0.04 -5.65 9.77
C GLY A 69 -0.66 -6.50 8.72
N PHE A 70 -0.66 -6.12 7.45
CA PHE A 70 -1.25 -6.92 6.37
C PHE A 70 -0.30 -8.03 5.90
N SER A 71 -0.90 -9.13 5.47
CA SER A 71 -0.20 -10.19 4.76
C SER A 71 -0.30 -9.94 3.25
N TYR A 72 0.68 -10.41 2.49
CA TYR A 72 0.71 -10.22 1.05
C TYR A 72 0.97 -11.51 0.27
N ARG A 73 0.65 -11.48 -1.02
CA ARG A 73 1.15 -12.41 -2.03
C ARG A 73 1.68 -11.63 -3.22
N LYS A 74 2.76 -12.13 -3.80
CA LYS A 74 3.27 -11.63 -5.08
C LYS A 74 2.25 -11.93 -6.19
N GLN A 75 2.04 -10.97 -7.08
CA GLN A 75 1.22 -11.12 -8.29
C GLN A 75 2.14 -11.08 -9.52
N GLY A 76 1.95 -12.03 -10.45
CA GLY A 76 2.76 -12.10 -11.67
C GLY A 76 4.26 -12.27 -11.38
N ASP A 77 5.06 -11.38 -11.96
CA ASP A 77 6.52 -11.30 -11.79
C ASP A 77 6.96 -10.84 -10.39
N GLY A 78 6.02 -10.48 -9.51
CA GLY A 78 6.29 -10.00 -8.15
C GLY A 78 6.49 -8.49 -8.04
N THR A 79 6.37 -7.75 -9.15
CA THR A 79 6.36 -6.29 -9.16
C THR A 79 5.19 -5.75 -8.35
N ASN A 80 4.01 -6.34 -8.46
CA ASN A 80 2.82 -5.94 -7.71
C ASN A 80 2.46 -6.97 -6.64
N TRP A 81 1.97 -6.50 -5.50
CA TRP A 81 1.54 -7.36 -4.40
C TRP A 81 0.03 -7.22 -4.18
N ILE A 82 -0.63 -8.33 -3.85
CA ILE A 82 -2.01 -8.31 -3.35
C ILE A 82 -2.01 -8.51 -1.84
N PHE A 83 -2.93 -7.86 -1.15
CA PHE A 83 -3.01 -7.88 0.31
C PHE A 83 -4.33 -8.49 0.79
N ASN A 84 -4.35 -8.93 2.05
CA ASN A 84 -5.57 -9.41 2.69
C ASN A 84 -6.46 -8.27 3.23
N ILE A 85 -6.83 -7.37 2.32
CA ILE A 85 -7.66 -6.18 2.60
C ILE A 85 -9.13 -6.44 2.27
N SER A 86 -10.03 -5.83 3.04
CA SER A 86 -11.46 -5.83 2.73
C SER A 86 -11.76 -4.90 1.56
N GLU A 87 -12.38 -5.42 0.50
CA GLU A 87 -12.90 -4.61 -0.62
C GLU A 87 -13.84 -3.49 -0.14
N LYS A 88 -14.64 -3.78 0.90
CA LYS A 88 -15.56 -2.81 1.49
C LYS A 88 -14.82 -1.62 2.12
N SER A 89 -13.72 -1.88 2.83
CA SER A 89 -12.91 -0.81 3.44
C SER A 89 -12.18 0.00 2.36
N PHE A 90 -11.63 -0.67 1.35
CA PHE A 90 -10.95 -0.02 0.22
C PHE A 90 -11.87 0.95 -0.52
N LYS A 91 -13.11 0.54 -0.83
CA LYS A 91 -14.11 1.41 -1.49
C LYS A 91 -14.57 2.60 -0.65
N LYS A 92 -14.41 2.54 0.67
CA LYS A 92 -14.80 3.61 1.60
C LYS A 92 -13.70 4.65 1.80
N LEU A 93 -12.45 4.32 1.50
CA LEU A 93 -11.36 5.30 1.52
C LEU A 93 -11.70 6.42 0.53
N ARG A 94 -11.71 7.65 1.04
CA ARG A 94 -11.92 8.86 0.26
C ARG A 94 -10.59 9.33 -0.29
#